data_AF-A0A2V2RK15-F1
#
_entry.id   AF-A0A2V2RK15-F1
#
_cell.length_a   1.000
_cell.length_b   1.000
_cell.length_c   1.000
_cell.angle_alpha   90.00
_cell.angle_beta   90.00
_cell.angle_gamma   90.00
#
_symmetry.space_group_name_H-M   'P 1'
#
loop_
_entity.id
_entity.type
_entity.pdbx_description
1 polymer ?
#
loop_
_entity_poly.entity_id
_entity_poly.type
_entity_poly.pdbx_seq_one_letter_code
_entity_poly.pdbx_strand_id
1 'polypeptide(L)'
;FITIAALITGTAQFIFLINLIYSRWWGPVAPDNPWQATSLEWSTTSPPPFDNFGGKHPIVHHDPYQYGVKGSAGDYIMQTSTEEEPS
;
A
#
# COMPACT_ATOMS: atom_id res chain seq x y z
N PHE A 1 -12.51 -14.86 32.92
CA PHE A 1 -12.61 -14.19 31.62
C PHE A 1 -11.42 -13.25 31.37
N ILE A 2 -11.24 -12.20 32.19
CA ILE A 2 -10.19 -11.17 31.98
C ILE A 2 -8.78 -11.76 31.87
N THR A 3 -8.38 -12.69 32.76
CA THR A 3 -7.04 -13.31 32.71
C THR A 3 -6.79 -14.07 31.41
N ILE A 4 -7.78 -14.82 30.93
CA ILE A 4 -7.65 -15.59 29.68
C ILE A 4 -7.55 -14.63 28.49
N ALA A 5 -8.40 -13.60 28.44
CA ALA A 5 -8.34 -12.57 27.41
C ALA A 5 -6.97 -11.86 27.41
N ALA A 6 -6.45 -11.50 28.58
CA ALA A 6 -5.13 -10.87 28.71
C ALA A 6 -4.00 -11.77 28.19
N LEU A 7 -4.02 -13.06 28.48
CA LEU A 7 -3.03 -14.02 27.98
C LEU A 7 -3.09 -14.18 26.46
N ILE A 8 -4.30 -14.26 25.88
CA ILE A 8 -4.50 -14.34 24.42
C ILE A 8 -3.99 -13.07 23.75
N THR A 9 -4.41 -11.89 24.23
CA THR A 9 -3.95 -10.60 23.69
C THR A 9 -2.44 -10.47 23.80
N GLY A 10 -1.85 -10.78 24.96
CA GLY A 10 -0.40 -10.74 25.14
C GLY A 10 0.33 -11.64 24.15
N THR A 11 -0.13 -12.87 23.97
CA THR A 11 0.47 -13.81 23.01
C THR A 11 0.37 -13.32 21.57
N ALA A 12 -0.78 -12.77 21.16
CA ALA A 12 -0.96 -12.19 19.83
C ALA A 12 -0.01 -11.01 19.58
N GLN A 13 0.19 -10.15 20.59
CA GLN A 13 1.17 -9.06 20.52
C GLN A 13 2.60 -9.59 20.37
N PHE A 14 2.99 -10.66 21.06
CA PHE A 14 4.30 -11.28 20.88
C PHE A 14 4.51 -11.83 19.47
N ILE A 15 3.52 -12.50 18.89
CA ILE A 15 3.58 -12.99 17.50
C ILE A 15 3.76 -11.81 16.54
N PHE A 16 3.00 -10.73 16.73
CA PHE A 16 3.15 -9.51 15.93
C PHE A 16 4.54 -8.89 16.05
N LEU A 17 5.09 -8.78 17.27
CA LEU A 17 6.44 -8.24 17.48
C LEU A 17 7.52 -9.09 16.81
N ILE A 18 7.42 -10.42 16.91
CA ILE A 18 8.34 -11.34 16.22
C ILE A 18 8.26 -11.12 14.70
N ASN A 19 7.05 -11.01 14.14
CA ASN A 19 6.85 -10.76 12.72
C ASN A 19 7.42 -9.41 12.28
N LEU A 20 7.20 -8.34 13.05
CA LEU A 20 7.70 -6.99 12.77
C LEU A 20 9.23 -6.96 12.75
N ILE A 21 9.85 -7.54 13.78
CA ILE A 21 11.31 -7.69 13.92
C ILE A 21 11.88 -8.48 12.75
N TYR A 22 11.31 -9.66 12.49
CA TYR A 22 11.78 -10.52 11.41
C TYR A 22 11.69 -9.81 10.05
N SER A 23 10.54 -9.19 9.76
CA SER A 23 10.30 -8.51 8.49
C SER A 23 11.24 -7.31 8.28
N ARG A 24 11.58 -6.58 9.35
CA ARG A 24 12.48 -5.41 9.26
C ARG A 24 13.92 -5.77 8.86
N TRP A 25 14.40 -6.95 9.25
CA TRP A 25 15.80 -7.36 9.06
C TRP A 25 16.00 -8.45 8.01
N TRP A 26 15.03 -9.34 7.85
CA TRP A 26 15.11 -10.48 6.93
C TRP A 26 13.93 -10.59 5.95
N GLY A 27 12.94 -9.71 6.07
CA GLY A 27 11.82 -9.67 5.14
C GLY A 27 12.24 -9.20 3.74
N PRO A 28 11.48 -9.58 2.69
CA PRO A 28 11.70 -9.05 1.35
C PRO A 28 11.47 -7.53 1.31
N VAL A 29 12.22 -6.85 0.44
CA VAL A 29 11.97 -5.43 0.15
C VAL A 29 10.61 -5.31 -0.53
N ALA A 30 9.75 -4.45 0.01
CA ALA A 30 8.45 -4.18 -0.60
C ALA A 30 8.64 -3.43 -1.93
N PRO A 31 7.92 -3.81 -3.00
CA PRO A 31 7.81 -2.93 -4.16
C PRO A 31 7.09 -1.64 -3.78
N ASP A 32 7.09 -0.67 -4.68
CA ASP A 32 6.45 0.64 -4.48
C ASP A 32 4.94 0.52 -4.21
N ASN A 33 4.27 -0.36 -4.95
CA ASN A 33 2.83 -0.62 -4.80
C ASN A 33 2.54 -2.13 -4.68
N PRO A 34 2.73 -2.75 -3.50
CA PRO A 34 2.49 -4.17 -3.29
C PRO A 34 1.00 -4.54 -3.28
N TRP A 35 0.12 -3.56 -3.08
CA TRP A 35 -1.32 -3.78 -2.93
C TRP A 35 -2.12 -3.40 -4.16
N GLN A 36 -1.47 -2.97 -5.24
CA GLN A 36 -2.14 -2.51 -6.45
C GLN A 36 -3.17 -1.41 -6.15
N ALA A 37 -2.90 -0.57 -5.16
CA ALA A 37 -3.80 0.51 -4.77
C ALA A 37 -3.64 1.70 -5.71
N THR A 38 -4.68 2.50 -5.86
CA THR A 38 -4.79 3.50 -6.94
C THR A 38 -4.40 4.91 -6.51
N SER A 39 -4.42 5.20 -5.20
CA SER A 39 -4.22 6.54 -4.66
C SER A 39 -2.78 7.07 -4.77
N LEU A 40 -2.62 8.38 -4.63
CA LEU A 40 -1.33 9.07 -4.82
C LEU A 40 -0.18 8.50 -3.99
N GLU A 41 -0.42 8.07 -2.76
CA GLU A 41 0.63 7.49 -1.91
C GLU A 41 1.25 6.21 -2.48
N TRP A 42 0.57 5.54 -3.42
CA TRP A 42 1.07 4.36 -4.13
C TRP A 42 1.76 4.68 -5.45
N SER A 43 1.90 5.97 -5.77
CA SER A 43 2.67 6.47 -6.93
C SER A 43 4.11 6.87 -6.58
N THR A 44 4.53 6.70 -5.32
CA THR A 44 5.89 7.00 -4.85
C THR A 44 6.70 5.75 -4.55
N THR A 45 8.01 5.92 -4.36
CA THR A 45 8.92 4.82 -4.05
C THR A 45 8.72 4.30 -2.63
N SER A 46 9.12 3.05 -2.37
CA SER A 46 9.17 2.47 -1.01
C SER A 46 10.63 2.22 -0.58
N PRO A 47 11.18 2.96 0.41
CA PRO A 47 10.55 4.02 1.20
C PRO A 47 10.37 5.34 0.40
N PRO A 48 9.42 6.20 0.80
CA PRO A 48 9.20 7.47 0.13
C PRO A 48 10.39 8.41 0.31
N PRO A 49 10.70 9.27 -0.68
CA PRO A 49 11.67 10.34 -0.53
C PRO A 49 11.24 11.33 0.56
N PHE A 50 12.18 12.14 1.05
CA PHE A 50 11.90 13.14 2.09
C PHE A 50 10.80 14.14 1.71
N ASP A 51 10.70 14.49 0.44
CA ASP A 51 9.69 15.38 -0.13
C ASP A 51 8.46 14.63 -0.67
N ASN A 52 8.26 13.38 -0.25
CA ASN A 52 7.21 12.44 -0.63
C ASN A 52 7.24 11.94 -2.07
N PHE A 53 7.55 12.78 -3.07
CA PHE A 53 7.45 12.43 -4.50
C PHE A 53 8.72 12.69 -5.31
N GLY A 54 9.86 12.97 -4.67
CA GLY A 54 11.15 13.11 -5.34
C GLY A 54 11.19 14.27 -6.34
N GLY A 55 10.66 15.43 -5.96
CA GLY A 55 10.58 16.64 -6.78
C GLY A 55 9.52 16.62 -7.88
N LYS A 56 8.74 15.54 -8.02
CA LYS A 56 7.62 15.45 -8.97
C LYS A 56 6.34 15.91 -8.29
N HIS A 57 5.59 16.79 -8.95
CA HIS A 57 4.23 17.12 -8.52
C HIS A 57 3.25 16.16 -9.19
N PRO A 58 2.58 15.26 -8.45
CA PRO A 58 1.64 14.32 -9.06
C PRO A 58 0.43 15.08 -9.62
N ILE A 59 0.00 14.69 -10.81
CA ILE A 59 -1.21 15.19 -11.46
C ILE A 59 -2.28 14.11 -11.32
N VAL A 60 -3.46 14.51 -10.85
CA VAL A 60 -4.59 13.59 -10.65
C VAL A 60 -5.48 13.60 -11.89
N HIS A 61 -5.64 12.43 -12.50
CA HIS A 61 -6.51 12.17 -13.64
C HIS A 61 -7.75 11.36 -13.26
N HIS A 62 -7.66 10.54 -12.20
CA HIS A 62 -8.72 9.61 -11.80
C HIS A 62 -9.07 9.68 -10.31
N ASP A 63 -10.22 9.09 -9.97
CA ASP A 63 -10.63 8.86 -8.59
C ASP A 63 -9.78 7.77 -7.88
N PRO A 64 -9.64 7.82 -6.54
CA PRO A 64 -8.81 6.90 -5.77
C PRO A 64 -9.40 5.48 -5.61
N TYR A 65 -10.36 5.09 -6.45
CA TYR A 65 -11.03 3.80 -6.39
C TYR A 65 -11.26 3.15 -7.76
N GLN A 66 -10.48 3.54 -8.78
CA GLN A 66 -10.59 2.95 -10.12
C GLN A 66 -10.04 1.52 -10.19
N TYR A 67 -10.81 0.58 -9.66
CA TYR A 67 -10.56 -0.86 -9.73
C TYR A 67 -11.54 -1.52 -10.70
N GLY A 68 -11.10 -2.52 -11.43
CA GLY A 68 -11.96 -3.34 -12.30
C GLY A 68 -12.63 -2.55 -13.43
N VAL A 69 -12.02 -1.46 -13.88
CA VAL A 69 -12.53 -0.62 -14.98
C VAL A 69 -12.54 -1.45 -16.25
N LYS A 70 -13.73 -1.67 -16.81
CA LYS A 70 -13.89 -2.51 -18.00
C LYS A 70 -13.16 -1.88 -19.18
N GLY A 71 -12.24 -2.60 -19.80
CA GLY A 71 -11.46 -2.08 -20.93
C GLY A 71 -10.18 -1.36 -20.53
N SER A 72 -9.88 -1.29 -19.23
CA SER A 72 -8.56 -0.86 -18.77
C SER A 72 -7.50 -1.93 -19.05
N ALA A 73 -6.24 -1.49 -19.11
CA ALA A 73 -5.11 -2.37 -19.38
C ALA A 73 -4.79 -3.37 -18.25
N GLY A 74 -5.26 -3.12 -17.03
CA GLY A 74 -4.98 -3.93 -15.84
C GLY A 74 -6.15 -4.01 -14.87
N ASP A 75 -5.90 -4.49 -13.65
CA ASP A 75 -6.94 -4.64 -12.64
C ASP A 75 -7.35 -3.31 -11.99
N TYR A 76 -6.56 -2.25 -12.18
CA TYR A 76 -6.78 -0.92 -11.62
C TYR A 76 -6.11 0.17 -12.46
N ILE A 77 -6.63 1.40 -12.38
CA ILE A 77 -6.03 2.59 -12.98
C ILE A 77 -5.53 3.51 -11.86
N MET A 78 -4.24 3.84 -11.89
CA MET A 78 -3.64 4.78 -10.93
C MET A 78 -4.24 6.18 -11.09
N GLN A 79 -4.38 6.93 -9.98
CA GLN A 79 -4.80 8.33 -10.03
C GLN A 79 -3.90 9.20 -10.93
N THR A 80 -2.63 8.85 -11.06
CA THR A 80 -1.64 9.55 -11.89
C THR A 80 -1.50 8.97 -13.31
N SER A 81 -2.31 7.96 -13.67
CA SER A 81 -2.31 7.39 -15.02
C SER A 81 -2.88 8.40 -16.02
N THR A 82 -2.40 8.37 -17.26
CA THR A 82 -2.98 9.14 -18.37
C THR A 82 -3.94 8.29 -19.21
N GLU A 83 -4.24 7.07 -18.77
CA GLU A 83 -5.19 6.17 -19.43
C GLU A 83 -6.59 6.79 -19.39
N GLU A 84 -7.29 6.87 -20.52
CA GLU A 84 -8.67 7.35 -20.50
C GLU A 84 -9.60 6.25 -20.01
N GLU A 85 -10.57 6.61 -19.15
CA GLU A 85 -11.63 5.67 -18.79
C GLU A 85 -12.48 5.39 -20.03
N PRO A 86 -12.60 4.13 -20.46
CA PRO A 86 -13.46 3.79 -21.57
C PRO A 86 -14.92 4.12 -21.22
N SER A 87 -15.54 4.96 -22.06
CA SER A 87 -16.93 5.43 -21.93
C SER A 87 -17.98 4.33 -22.06
#